data_AF-A0A927XSU4-F1
#
_entry.id   AF-A0A927XSU4-F1
#
_cell.length_a   1.000
_cell.length_b   1.000
_cell.length_c   1.000
_cell.angle_alpha   90.00
_cell.angle_beta   90.00
_cell.angle_gamma   90.00
#
_symmetry.space_group_name_H-M   'P 1'
#
loop_
_entity.id
_entity.type
_entity.pdbx_description
1 polymer ?
#
loop_
_entity_poly.entity_id
_entity_poly.type
_entity_poly.pdbx_seq_one_letter_code
_entity_poly.pdbx_strand_id
1 'polypeptide(L)'
;MLKCLACGRKLGAAILVVCMLMLPVCASAVGIGDYLSFGSYEQDNDLFNGKEPIEWLILKSNGSEVLLISRYALDCHRFDGYGESVNWQYSELRQWLNTDFFNAAFSAEEQAAIVQSTVFSNAGEPTTDAVFLMSKEDSLTWFDSNAARTAVATAFARAQGVPDKGAGKCWYWLRDRGAKAGRASYINSSGLVCGGEGGISADTKTGAIRPLVWVSISALIQ
;
A
#
# COMPACT_ATOMS: atom_id res chain seq x y z
N MET A 1 34.57 4.19 37.53
CA MET A 1 34.01 3.27 36.53
C MET A 1 32.73 3.87 36.00
N LEU A 2 32.68 4.21 34.71
CA LEU A 2 31.41 4.57 34.07
C LEU A 2 30.62 3.29 33.81
N LYS A 3 29.32 3.32 34.10
CA LYS A 3 28.36 2.26 33.76
C LYS A 3 27.69 2.62 32.44
N CYS A 4 27.59 1.66 31.52
CA CYS A 4 26.75 1.83 30.34
C CYS A 4 25.29 1.95 30.77
N LEU A 5 24.61 3.06 30.42
CA LEU A 5 23.20 3.29 30.76
C LEU A 5 22.25 2.38 29.96
N ALA A 6 22.68 1.86 28.81
CA ALA A 6 21.88 0.96 27.98
C ALA A 6 21.92 -0.51 28.44
N CYS A 7 23.04 -0.99 29.00
CA CYS A 7 23.21 -2.42 29.35
C CYS A 7 23.80 -2.71 30.74
N GLY A 8 24.10 -1.68 31.55
CA GLY A 8 24.50 -1.81 32.95
C GLY A 8 25.91 -2.36 33.23
N ARG A 9 26.69 -2.73 32.21
CA ARG A 9 28.04 -3.30 32.40
C ARG A 9 29.09 -2.22 32.73
N LYS A 10 30.05 -2.58 33.60
CA LYS A 10 31.17 -1.73 34.03
C LYS A 10 32.27 -1.73 32.96
N LEU A 11 32.64 -0.56 32.46
CA LEU A 11 33.72 -0.41 31.45
C LEU A 11 35.03 0.04 32.12
N GLY A 12 36.14 -0.57 31.69
CA GLY A 12 37.51 -0.23 32.10
C GLY A 12 38.10 0.93 31.29
N ALA A 13 38.99 1.71 31.91
CA ALA A 13 39.42 3.04 31.47
C ALA A 13 40.31 3.13 30.21
N ALA A 14 40.45 2.05 29.41
CA ALA A 14 41.41 2.00 28.29
C ALA A 14 40.77 2.02 26.88
N ILE A 15 39.45 2.23 26.77
CA ILE A 15 38.73 2.26 25.49
C ILE A 15 38.07 3.64 25.34
N LEU A 16 38.86 4.68 25.05
CA LEU A 16 38.33 6.04 24.93
C LEU A 16 38.36 6.63 23.51
N VAL A 17 38.77 5.88 22.47
CA VAL A 17 38.89 6.46 21.11
C VAL A 17 38.26 5.63 19.97
N VAL A 18 37.79 4.40 20.22
CA VAL A 18 37.18 3.58 19.13
C VAL A 18 35.64 3.49 19.23
N CYS A 19 35.03 4.05 20.27
CA CYS A 19 33.59 3.89 20.54
C CYS A 19 32.73 5.10 20.11
N MET A 20 33.23 5.95 19.19
CA MET A 20 32.48 7.08 18.62
C MET A 20 32.03 6.86 17.16
N LEU A 21 32.32 5.71 16.54
CA LEU A 21 31.94 5.39 15.15
C LEU A 21 30.93 4.24 15.00
N MET A 22 30.38 3.72 16.10
CA MET A 22 29.36 2.68 16.07
C MET A 22 28.26 3.02 17.09
N LEU A 23 27.65 4.20 16.94
CA LEU A 23 26.26 4.30 17.35
C LEU A 23 25.51 3.52 16.26
N PRO A 24 24.91 2.35 16.55
CA PRO A 24 23.84 1.91 15.68
C PRO A 24 22.86 3.08 15.71
N VAL A 25 22.63 3.69 14.54
CA VAL A 25 21.39 4.41 14.31
C VAL A 25 20.33 3.48 14.88
N CYS A 26 19.64 3.95 15.91
CA CYS A 26 18.52 3.22 16.48
C CYS A 26 17.54 3.09 15.33
N ALA A 27 17.66 2.01 14.55
CA ALA A 27 16.71 1.67 13.50
C ALA A 27 15.38 1.68 14.22
N SER A 28 14.58 2.70 13.94
CA SER A 28 13.23 2.83 14.46
C SER A 28 12.60 1.46 14.26
N ALA A 29 12.24 0.77 15.33
CA ALA A 29 11.66 -0.56 15.20
C ALA A 29 10.35 -0.38 14.45
N VAL A 30 10.35 -0.71 13.16
CA VAL A 30 9.23 -0.59 12.25
C VAL A 30 8.16 -1.60 12.70
N GLY A 31 7.09 -1.12 13.34
CA GLY A 31 6.04 -1.95 13.93
C GLY A 31 4.80 -2.07 13.05
N ILE A 32 4.06 -3.18 13.21
CA ILE A 32 2.71 -3.29 12.64
C ILE A 32 1.84 -2.17 13.23
N GLY A 33 1.14 -1.44 12.37
CA GLY A 33 0.34 -0.27 12.74
C GLY A 33 1.08 1.07 12.62
N ASP A 34 2.41 1.06 12.46
CA ASP A 34 3.16 2.28 12.22
C ASP A 34 2.98 2.79 10.78
N TYR A 35 3.37 4.05 10.58
CA TYR A 35 3.44 4.68 9.28
C TYR A 35 4.88 4.98 8.89
N LEU A 36 5.20 4.82 7.60
CA LEU A 36 6.47 5.21 7.02
C LEU A 36 6.29 5.89 5.66
N SER A 37 7.32 6.59 5.19
CA SER A 37 7.36 7.14 3.84
C SER A 37 8.21 6.27 2.93
N PHE A 38 7.71 5.95 1.75
CA PHE A 38 8.41 5.13 0.74
C PHE A 38 7.84 5.42 -0.65
N GLY A 39 8.68 5.79 -1.61
CA GLY A 39 8.22 6.33 -2.90
C GLY A 39 7.57 7.71 -2.80
N SER A 40 7.26 8.27 -3.96
CA SER A 40 6.59 9.56 -4.10
C SER A 40 5.59 9.54 -5.26
N TYR A 41 4.44 10.17 -5.10
CA TYR A 41 3.42 10.29 -6.13
C TYR A 41 2.70 11.63 -6.01
N GLU A 42 2.07 12.07 -7.09
CA GLU A 42 1.22 13.27 -7.09
C GLU A 42 0.00 13.04 -6.19
N GLN A 43 -0.24 13.93 -5.22
CA GLN A 43 -1.31 13.79 -4.23
C GLN A 43 -2.06 15.10 -3.98
N ASP A 44 -1.43 16.26 -4.10
CA ASP A 44 -2.08 17.54 -3.84
C ASP A 44 -2.71 18.20 -5.08
N ASN A 45 -2.47 17.63 -6.28
CA ASN A 45 -2.95 18.10 -7.58
C ASN A 45 -2.29 19.43 -8.04
N ASP A 46 -1.14 19.78 -7.48
CA ASP A 46 -0.27 20.86 -7.96
C ASP A 46 0.90 20.27 -8.77
N LEU A 47 0.63 20.01 -10.05
CA LEU A 47 1.55 19.35 -10.99
C LEU A 47 2.90 20.09 -11.22
N PHE A 48 3.13 21.23 -10.57
CA PHE A 48 4.32 22.05 -10.72
C PHE A 48 5.26 22.00 -9.50
N ASN A 49 4.84 21.43 -8.37
CA ASN A 49 5.62 21.43 -7.12
C ASN A 49 6.44 20.14 -6.89
N GLY A 50 6.22 19.11 -7.70
CA GLY A 50 6.90 17.83 -7.60
C GLY A 50 5.91 16.70 -7.28
N LYS A 51 6.42 15.61 -6.69
CA LYS A 51 5.59 14.52 -6.16
C LYS A 51 5.74 14.49 -4.66
N GLU A 52 4.67 14.16 -3.94
CA GLU A 52 4.68 14.06 -2.49
C GLU A 52 5.11 12.66 -2.05
N PRO A 53 5.88 12.51 -0.95
CA PRO A 53 6.14 11.21 -0.35
C PRO A 53 4.84 10.44 -0.07
N ILE A 54 4.81 9.16 -0.43
CA ILE A 54 3.66 8.32 -0.13
C ILE A 54 3.80 7.82 1.31
N GLU A 55 2.80 8.10 2.15
CA GLU A 55 2.70 7.51 3.47
C GLU A 55 2.05 6.12 3.40
N TRP A 56 2.67 5.14 4.05
CA TRP A 56 2.23 3.75 4.07
C TRP A 56 1.98 3.27 5.49
N LEU A 57 0.86 2.57 5.70
CA LEU A 57 0.56 1.81 6.91
C LEU A 57 1.14 0.40 6.82
N ILE A 58 1.76 -0.06 7.89
CA ILE A 58 2.32 -1.40 7.99
C ILE A 58 1.26 -2.37 8.48
N LEU A 59 0.77 -3.22 7.58
CA LEU A 59 -0.28 -4.19 7.88
C LEU A 59 0.28 -5.47 8.49
N LYS A 60 1.41 -5.96 7.96
CA LYS A 60 1.99 -7.24 8.35
C LYS A 60 3.51 -7.18 8.29
N SER A 61 4.14 -8.09 9.03
CA SER A 61 5.56 -8.40 8.90
C SER A 61 5.75 -9.91 8.93
N ASN A 62 6.68 -10.42 8.14
CA ASN A 62 7.14 -11.81 8.20
C ASN A 62 8.57 -11.95 8.80
N GLY A 63 9.11 -10.86 9.35
CA GLY A 63 10.45 -10.79 9.97
C GLY A 63 11.54 -10.25 9.05
N SER A 64 11.46 -10.49 7.74
CA SER A 64 12.39 -9.92 6.74
C SER A 64 11.76 -8.84 5.87
N GLU A 65 10.44 -8.88 5.73
CA GLU A 65 9.66 -8.00 4.87
C GLU A 65 8.45 -7.46 5.62
N VAL A 66 7.95 -6.33 5.16
CA VAL A 66 6.72 -5.71 5.63
C VAL A 66 5.74 -5.53 4.48
N LEU A 67 4.47 -5.78 4.76
CA LEU A 67 3.37 -5.48 3.84
C LEU A 67 2.85 -4.09 4.16
N LEU A 68 2.92 -3.24 3.15
CA LEU A 68 2.49 -1.86 3.22
C LEU A 68 1.16 -1.69 2.48
N ILE A 69 0.28 -0.86 3.03
CA ILE A 69 -0.87 -0.29 2.30
C ILE A 69 -0.78 1.22 2.35
N SER A 70 -1.00 1.87 1.22
CA SER A 70 -1.03 3.34 1.15
C SER A 70 -2.06 3.90 2.15
N ARG A 71 -1.67 4.98 2.84
CA ARG A 71 -2.53 5.69 3.80
C ARG A 71 -3.75 6.29 3.12
N TYR A 72 -3.55 6.85 1.93
CA TYR A 72 -4.57 7.49 1.11
C TYR A 72 -4.85 6.67 -0.15
N ALA A 73 -6.02 6.89 -0.76
CA ALA A 73 -6.24 6.45 -2.13
C ALA A 73 -5.60 7.46 -3.09
N LEU A 74 -4.64 6.99 -3.88
CA LEU A 74 -3.66 7.84 -4.57
C LEU A 74 -4.13 8.32 -5.95
N ASP A 75 -4.95 7.51 -6.63
CA ASP A 75 -5.39 7.78 -8.00
C ASP A 75 -6.81 7.22 -8.26
N CYS A 76 -7.36 7.45 -9.45
CA CYS A 76 -8.63 6.98 -9.96
C CYS A 76 -8.45 6.20 -11.26
N HIS A 77 -8.78 4.92 -11.27
CA HIS A 77 -8.77 4.12 -12.49
C HIS A 77 -9.99 3.20 -12.53
N ARG A 78 -10.40 2.84 -13.77
CA ARG A 78 -11.28 1.70 -13.97
C ARG A 78 -10.55 0.42 -13.57
N PHE A 79 -11.29 -0.60 -13.17
CA PHE A 79 -10.70 -1.91 -12.91
C PHE A 79 -10.30 -2.58 -14.24
N ASP A 80 -11.23 -2.63 -15.19
CA ASP A 80 -11.01 -3.20 -16.52
C ASP A 80 -11.97 -2.59 -17.55
N GLY A 81 -11.57 -2.55 -18.82
CA GLY A 81 -12.31 -1.92 -19.91
C GLY A 81 -13.09 -2.89 -20.81
N TYR A 82 -12.80 -4.20 -20.76
CA TYR A 82 -13.28 -5.15 -21.76
C TYR A 82 -14.02 -6.36 -21.16
N GLY A 83 -15.33 -6.43 -21.42
CA GLY A 83 -16.11 -7.66 -21.34
C GLY A 83 -16.77 -7.99 -20.00
N GLU A 84 -17.49 -9.12 -19.98
CA GLU A 84 -18.25 -9.62 -18.83
C GLU A 84 -17.39 -10.36 -17.79
N SER A 85 -16.15 -10.71 -18.15
CA SER A 85 -15.26 -11.51 -17.31
C SER A 85 -14.20 -10.65 -16.62
N VAL A 86 -14.59 -10.07 -15.49
CA VAL A 86 -13.65 -9.38 -14.59
C VAL A 86 -12.69 -10.38 -13.96
N ASN A 87 -11.40 -10.23 -14.24
CA ASN A 87 -10.32 -11.04 -13.68
C ASN A 87 -9.10 -10.14 -13.41
N TRP A 88 -8.52 -10.24 -12.21
CA TRP A 88 -7.32 -9.52 -11.84
C TRP A 88 -6.16 -9.74 -12.81
N GLN A 89 -5.94 -10.98 -13.24
CA GLN A 89 -4.80 -11.41 -14.05
C GLN A 89 -4.62 -10.59 -15.33
N TYR A 90 -5.73 -10.25 -15.99
CA TYR A 90 -5.76 -9.54 -17.27
C TYR A 90 -6.20 -8.09 -17.15
N SER A 91 -6.57 -7.64 -15.94
CA SER A 91 -7.14 -6.32 -15.74
C SER A 91 -6.18 -5.20 -16.17
N GLU A 92 -6.75 -4.17 -16.81
CA GLU A 92 -6.02 -2.92 -17.14
C GLU A 92 -5.41 -2.29 -15.88
N LEU A 93 -6.11 -2.36 -14.74
CA LEU A 93 -5.64 -1.81 -13.49
C LEU A 93 -4.38 -2.50 -12.96
N ARG A 94 -4.31 -3.84 -13.02
CA ARG A 94 -3.10 -4.58 -12.64
C ARG A 94 -1.91 -4.20 -13.52
N GLN A 95 -2.14 -4.06 -14.83
CA GLN A 95 -1.10 -3.66 -15.77
C GLN A 95 -0.54 -2.28 -15.40
N TRP A 96 -1.42 -1.28 -15.25
CA TRP A 96 -1.03 0.07 -14.85
C TRP A 96 -0.30 0.09 -13.49
N LEU A 97 -0.77 -0.67 -12.50
CA LEU A 97 -0.12 -0.75 -11.18
C LEU A 97 1.32 -1.26 -11.26
N ASN A 98 1.58 -2.24 -12.14
CA ASN A 98 2.88 -2.89 -12.28
C ASN A 98 3.76 -2.30 -13.40
N THR A 99 3.28 -1.29 -14.12
CA THR A 99 4.08 -0.53 -15.09
C THR A 99 4.12 0.94 -14.70
N ASP A 100 3.06 1.68 -14.99
CA ASP A 100 3.08 3.14 -15.00
C ASP A 100 3.16 3.68 -13.58
N PHE A 101 2.34 3.14 -12.68
CA PHE A 101 2.39 3.50 -11.26
C PHE A 101 3.73 3.10 -10.65
N PHE A 102 4.18 1.84 -10.83
CA PHE A 102 5.43 1.36 -10.25
C PHE A 102 6.64 2.22 -10.68
N ASN A 103 6.75 2.50 -11.98
CA ASN A 103 7.84 3.32 -12.53
C ASN A 103 7.74 4.79 -12.13
N ALA A 104 6.52 5.32 -11.94
CA ALA A 104 6.33 6.69 -11.52
C ALA A 104 6.52 6.86 -10.00
N ALA A 105 6.14 5.88 -9.19
CA ALA A 105 6.06 6.01 -7.74
C ALA A 105 7.38 5.74 -7.02
N PHE A 106 8.25 4.89 -7.58
CA PHE A 106 9.43 4.37 -6.89
C PHE A 106 10.71 4.63 -7.69
N SER A 107 11.77 5.06 -7.01
CA SER A 107 13.12 5.16 -7.58
C SER A 107 13.69 3.79 -7.93
N ALA A 108 14.81 3.71 -8.65
CA ALA A 108 15.44 2.43 -8.96
C ALA A 108 15.83 1.64 -7.70
N GLU A 109 16.30 2.32 -6.66
CA GLU A 109 16.65 1.74 -5.37
C GLU A 109 15.41 1.24 -4.62
N GLU A 110 14.32 2.02 -4.63
CA GLU A 110 13.05 1.63 -4.02
C GLU A 110 12.40 0.46 -4.77
N GLN A 111 12.44 0.46 -6.10
CA GLN A 111 11.98 -0.65 -6.93
C GLN A 111 12.73 -1.94 -6.60
N ALA A 112 14.04 -1.86 -6.36
CA ALA A 112 14.86 -3.01 -5.95
C ALA A 112 14.52 -3.50 -4.54
N ALA A 113 13.94 -2.66 -3.69
CA ALA A 113 13.47 -3.03 -2.34
C ALA A 113 12.07 -3.66 -2.33
N ILE A 114 11.28 -3.47 -3.39
CA ILE A 114 9.94 -4.04 -3.53
C ILE A 114 10.05 -5.52 -3.91
N VAL A 115 9.39 -6.37 -3.13
CA VAL A 115 9.37 -7.82 -3.32
C VAL A 115 8.16 -8.19 -4.16
N GLN A 116 8.41 -8.93 -5.25
CA GLN A 116 7.33 -9.53 -6.03
C GLN A 116 6.66 -10.64 -5.22
N SER A 117 5.33 -10.65 -5.21
CA SER A 117 4.55 -11.61 -4.43
C SER A 117 3.52 -12.32 -5.29
N THR A 118 3.32 -13.61 -5.02
CA THR A 118 2.21 -14.35 -5.60
C THR A 118 0.92 -13.94 -4.92
N VAL A 119 -0.02 -13.36 -5.67
CA VAL A 119 -1.31 -12.92 -5.17
C VAL A 119 -2.43 -13.76 -5.77
N PHE A 120 -3.43 -14.03 -4.93
CA PHE A 120 -4.61 -14.82 -5.28
C PHE A 120 -5.83 -13.91 -5.32
N SER A 121 -6.74 -14.20 -6.25
CA SER A 121 -8.08 -13.61 -6.29
C SER A 121 -9.12 -14.72 -6.43
N ASN A 122 -10.39 -14.40 -6.21
CA ASN A 122 -11.49 -15.36 -6.32
C ASN A 122 -11.82 -15.80 -7.76
N ALA A 123 -11.14 -15.30 -8.79
CA ALA A 123 -11.35 -15.68 -10.17
C ALA A 123 -10.07 -15.51 -11.00
N GLY A 124 -9.74 -16.52 -11.82
CA GLY A 124 -8.51 -16.53 -12.61
C GLY A 124 -7.35 -17.20 -11.91
N GLU A 125 -6.21 -17.26 -12.60
CA GLU A 125 -4.99 -17.86 -12.07
C GLU A 125 -4.23 -16.88 -11.15
N PRO A 126 -3.42 -17.39 -10.20
CA PRO A 126 -2.54 -16.55 -9.40
C PRO A 126 -1.57 -15.74 -10.27
N THR A 127 -1.24 -14.52 -9.83
CA THR A 127 -0.27 -13.65 -10.50
C THR A 127 0.89 -13.30 -9.60
N THR A 128 2.03 -12.96 -10.21
CA THR A 128 3.20 -12.42 -9.51
C THR A 128 3.26 -10.92 -9.73
N ASP A 129 3.06 -10.16 -8.66
CA ASP A 129 2.88 -8.70 -8.71
C ASP A 129 3.83 -8.00 -7.73
N ALA A 130 4.41 -6.88 -8.16
CA ALA A 130 5.18 -5.98 -7.32
C ALA A 130 4.25 -5.01 -6.57
N VAL A 131 3.22 -4.51 -7.26
CA VAL A 131 2.16 -3.68 -6.69
C VAL A 131 0.82 -4.34 -6.95
N PHE A 132 -0.02 -4.44 -5.93
CA PHE A 132 -1.31 -5.11 -6.01
C PHE A 132 -2.37 -4.45 -5.15
N LEU A 133 -3.62 -4.89 -5.31
CA LEU A 133 -4.73 -4.47 -4.46
C LEU A 133 -5.09 -5.53 -3.43
N MET A 134 -5.73 -5.09 -2.35
CA MET A 134 -6.21 -5.95 -1.27
C MET A 134 -7.23 -6.95 -1.81
N SER A 135 -7.24 -8.19 -1.30
CA SER A 135 -8.35 -9.12 -1.56
C SER A 135 -9.49 -8.94 -0.56
N LYS A 136 -10.67 -9.44 -0.89
CA LYS A 136 -11.83 -9.52 -0.01
C LYS A 136 -11.50 -10.28 1.27
N GLU A 137 -10.89 -11.46 1.16
CA GLU A 137 -10.52 -12.29 2.30
C GLU A 137 -9.51 -11.60 3.21
N ASP A 138 -8.44 -11.06 2.62
CA ASP A 138 -7.39 -10.35 3.35
C ASP A 138 -7.95 -9.10 4.04
N SER A 139 -8.85 -8.36 3.39
CA SER A 139 -9.47 -7.17 3.98
C SER A 139 -10.33 -7.47 5.21
N LEU A 140 -10.96 -8.65 5.26
CA LEU A 140 -11.76 -9.11 6.39
C LEU A 140 -10.87 -9.63 7.52
N THR A 141 -9.67 -10.11 7.20
CA THR A 141 -8.76 -10.77 8.14
C THR A 141 -7.74 -9.81 8.76
N TRP A 142 -7.25 -8.83 7.98
CA TRP A 142 -6.12 -7.97 8.40
C TRP A 142 -6.55 -6.64 9.02
N PHE A 143 -7.85 -6.34 9.06
CA PHE A 143 -8.39 -5.14 9.68
C PHE A 143 -9.43 -5.48 10.75
N ASP A 144 -9.21 -4.99 11.96
CA ASP A 144 -10.06 -5.26 13.13
C ASP A 144 -11.46 -4.64 13.04
N SER A 145 -11.68 -3.69 12.12
CA SER A 145 -12.97 -3.03 11.97
C SER A 145 -13.18 -2.43 10.58
N ASN A 146 -14.44 -2.10 10.28
CA ASN A 146 -14.78 -1.29 9.11
C ASN A 146 -14.07 0.08 9.15
N ALA A 147 -13.97 0.71 10.32
CA ALA A 147 -13.32 2.01 10.46
C ALA A 147 -11.84 1.94 10.03
N ALA A 148 -11.12 0.88 10.41
CA ALA A 148 -9.73 0.64 10.03
C ALA A 148 -9.55 0.41 8.52
N ARG A 149 -10.57 -0.13 7.84
CA ARG A 149 -10.59 -0.28 6.38
C ARG A 149 -10.82 1.02 5.62
N THR A 150 -11.31 2.08 6.24
CA THR A 150 -11.61 3.31 5.49
C THR A 150 -10.33 3.98 4.95
N ALA A 151 -10.49 4.71 3.84
CA ALA A 151 -9.42 5.50 3.22
C ALA A 151 -9.97 6.86 2.78
N VAL A 152 -9.09 7.86 2.74
CA VAL A 152 -9.36 9.19 2.21
C VAL A 152 -8.66 9.32 0.86
N ALA A 153 -9.35 9.89 -0.13
CA ALA A 153 -8.75 10.18 -1.42
C ALA A 153 -7.84 11.40 -1.35
N THR A 154 -6.72 11.36 -2.05
CA THR A 154 -5.86 12.52 -2.29
C THR A 154 -6.60 13.57 -3.13
N ALA A 155 -6.10 14.81 -3.20
CA ALA A 155 -6.68 15.82 -4.08
C ALA A 155 -6.51 15.40 -5.55
N PHE A 156 -5.36 14.82 -5.89
CA PHE A 156 -5.10 14.26 -7.22
C PHE A 156 -6.11 13.17 -7.59
N ALA A 157 -6.34 12.16 -6.73
CA ALA A 157 -7.32 11.12 -6.99
C ALA A 157 -8.75 11.67 -7.22
N ARG A 158 -9.13 12.73 -6.48
CA ARG A 158 -10.41 13.43 -6.72
C ARG A 158 -10.44 14.10 -8.10
N ALA A 159 -9.37 14.77 -8.50
CA ALA A 159 -9.25 15.37 -9.82
C ALA A 159 -9.31 14.33 -10.94
N GLN A 160 -8.82 13.11 -10.70
CA GLN A 160 -8.90 11.98 -11.63
C GLN A 160 -10.28 11.28 -11.64
N GLY A 161 -11.21 11.66 -10.76
CA GLY A 161 -12.62 11.25 -10.84
C GLY A 161 -13.16 10.49 -9.62
N VAL A 162 -12.39 10.35 -8.53
CA VAL A 162 -12.93 9.80 -7.27
C VAL A 162 -14.03 10.74 -6.74
N PRO A 163 -15.28 10.26 -6.57
CA PRO A 163 -16.37 11.13 -6.15
C PRO A 163 -16.21 11.59 -4.69
N ASP A 164 -16.41 12.88 -4.44
CA ASP A 164 -16.56 13.40 -3.09
C ASP A 164 -18.02 13.34 -2.65
N LYS A 165 -18.32 12.45 -1.69
CA LYS A 165 -19.67 12.26 -1.14
C LYS A 165 -19.82 12.82 0.27
N GLY A 166 -18.89 13.67 0.72
CA GLY A 166 -18.83 14.19 2.09
C GLY A 166 -18.13 13.22 3.06
N ALA A 167 -17.54 13.79 4.11
CA ALA A 167 -16.66 13.13 5.10
C ALA A 167 -15.26 12.73 4.61
N GLY A 168 -14.86 13.08 3.38
CA GLY A 168 -13.51 12.90 2.83
C GLY A 168 -13.12 11.45 2.49
N LYS A 169 -13.84 10.46 3.02
CA LYS A 169 -13.61 9.03 2.77
C LYS A 169 -14.13 8.62 1.38
N CYS A 170 -13.38 7.75 0.72
CA CYS A 170 -13.74 7.22 -0.60
C CYS A 170 -13.95 5.71 -0.56
N TRP A 171 -14.56 5.19 -1.62
CA TRP A 171 -14.54 3.76 -1.90
C TRP A 171 -13.31 3.42 -2.74
N TYR A 172 -12.79 2.19 -2.66
CA TYR A 172 -11.62 1.76 -3.44
C TYR A 172 -11.70 0.29 -3.83
N TRP A 173 -11.04 -0.07 -4.94
CA TRP A 173 -11.07 -1.41 -5.50
C TRP A 173 -10.43 -2.48 -4.61
N LEU A 174 -10.95 -3.70 -4.73
CA LEU A 174 -10.29 -4.94 -4.33
C LEU A 174 -9.93 -5.72 -5.59
N ARG A 175 -8.93 -6.61 -5.50
CA ARG A 175 -8.53 -7.45 -6.65
C ARG A 175 -9.53 -8.55 -7.01
N ASP A 176 -10.56 -8.77 -6.21
CA ASP A 176 -11.55 -9.82 -6.44
C ASP A 176 -12.66 -9.42 -7.42
N ARG A 177 -13.09 -10.38 -8.23
CA ARG A 177 -14.30 -10.31 -9.04
C ARG A 177 -15.54 -10.17 -8.15
N GLY A 178 -16.51 -9.38 -8.58
CA GLY A 178 -17.83 -9.28 -7.98
C GLY A 178 -18.78 -10.40 -8.45
N ALA A 179 -19.84 -10.69 -7.70
CA ALA A 179 -20.72 -11.84 -7.98
C ALA A 179 -21.48 -11.75 -9.32
N LYS A 180 -21.68 -10.54 -9.86
CA LYS A 180 -22.33 -10.33 -11.16
C LYS A 180 -21.27 -10.15 -12.25
N ALA A 181 -21.59 -10.62 -13.46
CA ALA A 181 -20.79 -10.38 -14.66
C ALA A 181 -20.46 -8.89 -14.84
N GLY A 182 -19.25 -8.59 -15.28
CA GLY A 182 -18.76 -7.22 -15.49
C GLY A 182 -18.50 -6.43 -14.21
N ARG A 183 -18.56 -7.04 -13.01
CA ARG A 183 -18.37 -6.34 -11.74
C ARG A 183 -17.13 -6.77 -10.98
N ALA A 184 -16.50 -5.81 -10.29
CA ALA A 184 -15.41 -6.03 -9.35
C ALA A 184 -15.85 -5.74 -7.91
N SER A 185 -15.12 -6.30 -6.95
CA SER A 185 -15.28 -6.06 -5.52
C SER A 185 -14.58 -4.77 -5.11
N TYR A 186 -15.06 -4.16 -4.03
CA TYR A 186 -14.55 -2.89 -3.53
C TYR A 186 -14.82 -2.76 -2.02
N ILE A 187 -14.16 -1.81 -1.37
CA ILE A 187 -14.52 -1.35 -0.02
C ILE A 187 -15.23 -0.01 -0.17
N ASN A 188 -16.41 0.13 0.45
CA ASN A 188 -17.15 1.40 0.41
C ASN A 188 -16.59 2.44 1.40
N SER A 189 -17.09 3.67 1.34
CA SER A 189 -16.61 4.79 2.20
C SER A 189 -16.81 4.56 3.71
N SER A 190 -17.66 3.60 4.10
CA SER A 190 -17.87 3.19 5.49
C SER A 190 -16.98 2.02 5.89
N GLY A 191 -16.14 1.48 4.99
CA GLY A 191 -15.23 0.37 5.25
C GLY A 191 -15.86 -1.02 5.14
N LEU A 192 -17.07 -1.11 4.57
CA LEU A 192 -17.72 -2.39 4.29
C LEU A 192 -17.16 -3.01 3.02
N VAL A 193 -16.92 -4.31 3.07
CA VAL A 193 -16.43 -5.08 1.92
C VAL A 193 -17.63 -5.45 1.03
N CYS A 194 -17.61 -4.97 -0.21
CA CYS A 194 -18.65 -5.16 -1.21
C CYS A 194 -18.12 -6.04 -2.36
N GLY A 195 -18.93 -6.99 -2.82
CA GLY A 195 -18.47 -7.96 -3.83
C GLY A 195 -19.40 -9.16 -4.03
N GLY A 196 -20.32 -9.41 -3.08
CA GLY A 196 -21.46 -10.31 -3.28
C GLY A 196 -22.51 -9.70 -4.22
N GLU A 197 -23.77 -9.60 -3.77
CA GLU A 197 -24.88 -9.04 -4.57
C GLU A 197 -24.68 -7.58 -5.04
N GLY A 198 -23.71 -6.86 -4.45
CA GLY A 198 -23.48 -5.43 -4.60
C GLY A 198 -22.11 -5.00 -5.16
N GLY A 199 -21.41 -5.82 -5.95
CA GLY A 199 -20.23 -5.36 -6.71
C GLY A 199 -20.55 -4.16 -7.62
N ILE A 200 -19.52 -3.44 -8.08
CA ILE A 200 -19.65 -2.27 -8.97
C ILE A 200 -19.03 -2.55 -10.34
N SER A 201 -19.53 -1.88 -11.38
CA SER A 201 -19.11 -2.08 -12.78
C SER A 201 -17.61 -1.85 -12.92
N ALA A 202 -16.88 -2.84 -13.45
CA ALA A 202 -15.42 -2.78 -13.56
C ALA A 202 -14.93 -1.67 -14.49
N ASP A 203 -15.76 -1.23 -15.44
CA ASP A 203 -15.48 -0.15 -16.39
C ASP A 203 -15.75 1.25 -15.82
N THR A 204 -16.22 1.37 -14.58
CA THR A 204 -16.48 2.68 -13.98
C THR A 204 -15.18 3.47 -13.82
N LYS A 205 -15.21 4.74 -14.20
CA LYS A 205 -14.07 5.65 -14.16
C LYS A 205 -13.92 6.41 -12.83
N THR A 206 -14.45 5.83 -11.75
CA THR A 206 -14.60 6.52 -10.45
C THR A 206 -13.96 5.77 -9.29
N GLY A 207 -13.22 4.70 -9.59
CA GLY A 207 -12.66 3.80 -8.59
C GLY A 207 -11.32 4.26 -8.07
N ALA A 208 -11.29 4.54 -6.76
CA ALA A 208 -10.06 4.97 -6.10
C ALA A 208 -9.09 3.79 -5.92
N ILE A 209 -7.80 4.10 -6.01
CA ILE A 209 -6.72 3.11 -5.97
C ILE A 209 -5.98 3.21 -4.64
N ARG A 210 -5.95 2.11 -3.88
CA ARG A 210 -5.22 1.99 -2.62
C ARG A 210 -4.22 0.83 -2.72
N PRO A 211 -3.02 1.06 -3.28
CA PRO A 211 -2.06 0.00 -3.55
C PRO A 211 -1.45 -0.61 -2.28
N LEU A 212 -0.94 -1.83 -2.44
CA LEU A 212 -0.10 -2.55 -1.50
C LEU A 212 1.22 -2.96 -2.15
N VAL A 213 2.27 -3.02 -1.33
CA VAL A 213 3.60 -3.50 -1.71
C VAL A 213 4.21 -4.30 -0.56
N TRP A 214 4.94 -5.36 -0.88
CA TRP A 214 5.88 -5.97 0.07
C TRP A 214 7.24 -5.30 -0.08
N VAL A 215 7.87 -4.91 1.03
CA VAL A 215 9.17 -4.24 1.03
C VAL A 215 10.12 -4.95 1.98
N SER A 216 11.37 -5.15 1.54
CA SER A 216 12.43 -5.68 2.40
C SER A 216 12.77 -4.71 3.54
N ILE A 217 12.74 -5.19 4.79
CA ILE A 217 13.06 -4.38 5.98
C ILE A 217 14.50 -3.86 5.91
N SER A 218 15.42 -4.65 5.33
CA SER A 218 16.84 -4.25 5.20
C SER A 218 17.04 -2.99 4.35
N ALA A 219 16.08 -2.64 3.49
CA ALA A 219 16.11 -1.43 2.69
C ALA A 219 15.50 -0.21 3.41
N LEU A 220 14.70 -0.43 4.46
CA LEU A 220 14.01 0.63 5.22
C LEU A 220 14.82 1.18 6.41
N ILE A 221 15.90 0.49 6.79
CA ILE A 221 16.69 0.79 7.99
C ILE A 221 18.09 1.36 7.67
N GLN A 222 18.30 1.85 6.46
CA GLN A 222 19.59 2.42 6.01
C GLN A 222 19.78 3.87 6.47
#